data_AF-A0A0S1SEB2-F1
#
_entry.id   AF-A0A0S1SEB2-F1
#
_cell.length_a   1.000
_cell.length_b   1.000
_cell.length_c   1.000
_cell.angle_alpha   90.00
_cell.angle_beta   90.00
_cell.angle_gamma   90.00
#
_symmetry.space_group_name_H-M   'P 1'
#
loop_
_entity.id
_entity.type
_entity.pdbx_description
1 polymer ?
#
loop_
_entity_poly.entity_id
_entity_poly.type
_entity_poly.pdbx_seq_one_letter_code
_entity_poly.pdbx_strand_id
1 'polypeptide(L)'
;MIINADSLLPHLRDKVRPTQSDTSRHLLCPYCGIRTKLNTLGDGRRKCTTCGKKFRIHKVTAINKLQQCAEILLCFCLDFSAHRTSQITHHRYKLVAAYYDHFRKLLVEKSLPQEKIQLLSSHGGDVQVVHGKSRCRWCNSKIRSGDEKGKPPVFGVQLHESGKVTIDPLKDDEAVFHFHMFGSKEKTAGRHEGYAGFICCGKFHRFTKDEKGKDGTEQLWTWIRERVRSHHGIWKRNTGYYLKEMEWKYNNRFLEPELQARKIIDLMPMDFLTSWMPKVEKPASAAALPA
;
A
#
# COMPACT_ATOMS: atom_id res chain seq x y z
N MET A 1 -21.34 -12.10 -11.69
CA MET A 1 -20.09 -11.53 -11.14
C MET A 1 -19.04 -12.63 -11.16
N ILE A 2 -17.90 -12.43 -11.85
CA ILE A 2 -16.93 -13.53 -12.12
C ILE A 2 -16.09 -13.86 -10.88
N ILE A 3 -16.01 -12.93 -9.92
CA ILE A 3 -15.24 -13.07 -8.69
C ILE A 3 -16.20 -13.24 -7.52
N ASN A 4 -16.09 -14.34 -6.78
CA ASN A 4 -16.80 -14.53 -5.52
C ASN A 4 -15.86 -14.12 -4.37
N ALA A 5 -16.22 -13.09 -3.62
CA ALA A 5 -15.44 -12.59 -2.49
C ALA A 5 -16.19 -12.75 -1.14
N ASP A 6 -17.25 -13.55 -1.12
CA ASP A 6 -18.15 -13.67 0.02
C ASP A 6 -17.44 -14.28 1.25
N SER A 7 -16.42 -15.12 1.01
CA SER A 7 -15.57 -15.69 2.06
C SER A 7 -14.80 -14.64 2.87
N LEU A 8 -14.62 -13.42 2.33
CA LEU A 8 -13.91 -12.32 3.00
C LEU A 8 -14.84 -11.46 3.86
N LEU A 9 -16.16 -11.51 3.63
CA LEU A 9 -17.12 -10.67 4.33
C LEU A 9 -17.14 -10.85 5.85
N PRO A 10 -17.08 -12.07 6.42
CA PRO A 10 -17.04 -12.22 7.87
C PRO A 10 -15.84 -11.49 8.49
N HIS A 11 -14.66 -11.64 7.89
CA HIS A 11 -13.42 -11.01 8.37
C HIS A 11 -13.47 -9.48 8.28
N LEU A 12 -14.06 -8.94 7.21
CA LEU A 12 -14.23 -7.49 7.08
C LEU A 12 -15.28 -6.93 8.05
N ARG A 13 -16.35 -7.69 8.34
CA ARG A 13 -17.37 -7.30 9.34
C ARG A 13 -16.77 -7.20 10.73
N ASP A 14 -15.83 -8.08 11.10
CA ASP A 14 -15.14 -8.00 12.38
C ASP A 14 -14.34 -6.70 12.54
N LYS A 15 -13.81 -6.17 11.42
CA LYS A 15 -13.13 -4.88 11.40
C LYS A 15 -14.09 -3.71 11.49
N VAL A 16 -15.28 -3.81 10.91
CA VAL A 16 -16.33 -2.79 11.03
C VAL A 16 -17.13 -3.03 12.30
N ARG A 17 -16.49 -2.84 13.46
CA ARG A 17 -17.21 -2.94 14.73
C ARG A 17 -18.40 -1.97 14.70
N PRO A 18 -19.60 -2.43 15.06
CA PRO A 18 -20.71 -1.55 15.25
C PRO A 18 -20.36 -0.63 16.41
N THR A 19 -20.18 0.66 16.14
CA THR A 19 -20.39 1.75 17.10
C THR A 19 -19.95 1.43 18.53
N GLN A 20 -18.67 1.64 18.85
CA GLN A 20 -18.06 1.56 20.21
C GLN A 20 -18.72 0.52 21.14
N SER A 21 -18.13 -0.66 21.32
CA SER A 21 -18.58 -1.60 22.37
C SER A 21 -17.69 -1.47 23.61
N ASP A 22 -18.25 -1.54 24.82
CA ASP A 22 -17.41 -1.63 26.02
C ASP A 22 -16.71 -3.02 26.13
N THR A 23 -15.88 -3.20 27.14
CA THR A 23 -15.14 -4.44 27.43
C THR A 23 -16.02 -5.70 27.54
N SER A 24 -17.30 -5.55 27.85
CA SER A 24 -18.33 -6.59 27.92
C SER A 24 -19.14 -6.78 26.63
N ARG A 25 -18.68 -6.23 25.50
CA ARG A 25 -19.29 -6.34 24.16
C ARG A 25 -20.68 -5.72 24.03
N HIS A 26 -21.10 -4.90 24.99
CA HIS A 26 -22.36 -4.17 24.89
C HIS A 26 -22.21 -2.98 23.95
N LEU A 27 -23.15 -2.83 23.01
CA LEU A 27 -23.21 -1.70 22.08
C LEU A 27 -23.39 -0.39 22.85
N LEU A 28 -22.45 0.54 22.69
CA LEU A 28 -22.61 1.91 23.17
C LEU A 28 -23.36 2.72 22.11
N CYS A 29 -24.08 3.73 22.56
CA CYS A 29 -24.67 4.68 21.62
C CYS A 29 -23.55 5.43 20.86
N PRO A 30 -23.51 5.43 19.52
CA PRO A 30 -22.48 6.11 18.74
C PRO A 30 -22.45 7.63 18.93
N TYR A 31 -23.50 8.21 19.50
CA TYR A 31 -23.60 9.65 19.69
C TYR A 31 -23.31 10.13 21.10
N CYS A 32 -23.55 9.30 22.12
CA CYS A 32 -23.32 9.71 23.51
C CYS A 32 -22.31 8.81 24.24
N GLY A 33 -21.84 7.71 23.62
CA GLY A 33 -20.84 6.81 24.21
C GLY A 33 -21.33 6.02 25.44
N ILE A 34 -22.58 6.23 25.87
CA ILE A 34 -23.14 5.60 27.07
C ILE A 34 -23.69 4.21 26.74
N ARG A 35 -23.41 3.25 27.62
CA ARG A 35 -24.04 1.92 27.63
C ARG A 35 -25.49 2.07 28.05
N THR A 36 -26.39 1.80 27.13
CA THR A 36 -27.82 2.06 27.33
C THR A 36 -28.66 1.13 26.49
N LYS A 37 -29.94 1.01 26.83
CA LYS A 37 -30.87 0.18 26.07
C LYS A 37 -31.10 0.82 24.69
N LEU A 38 -31.00 0.00 23.65
CA LEU A 38 -31.22 0.43 22.28
C LEU A 38 -32.52 -0.18 21.75
N ASN A 39 -33.58 0.63 21.70
CA ASN A 39 -34.90 0.19 21.24
C ASN A 39 -34.91 0.05 19.72
N THR A 40 -35.39 -1.10 19.22
CA THR A 40 -35.56 -1.34 17.78
C THR A 40 -36.85 -0.68 17.30
N LEU A 41 -36.77 0.12 16.24
CA LEU A 41 -37.90 0.74 15.55
C LEU A 41 -38.36 -0.14 14.38
N GLY A 42 -39.59 0.04 13.92
CA GLY A 42 -40.17 -0.75 12.81
C GLY A 42 -39.40 -0.65 11.48
N ASP A 43 -38.59 0.39 11.29
CA ASP A 43 -37.73 0.58 10.12
C ASP A 43 -36.31 -0.03 10.27
N GLY A 44 -36.09 -0.84 11.31
CA GLY A 44 -34.81 -1.47 11.65
C GLY A 44 -33.76 -0.52 12.25
N ARG A 45 -34.09 0.74 12.52
CA ARG A 45 -33.22 1.66 13.26
C ARG A 45 -33.26 1.33 14.76
N ARG A 46 -32.22 1.72 15.48
CA ARG A 46 -32.13 1.69 16.93
C ARG A 46 -32.23 3.10 17.49
N LYS A 47 -32.98 3.27 18.58
CA LYS A 47 -33.11 4.51 19.34
C LYS A 47 -32.43 4.34 20.69
N CYS A 48 -31.49 5.23 21.00
CA CYS A 48 -30.87 5.31 22.32
C CYS A 48 -31.89 5.77 23.36
N THR A 49 -32.04 5.05 24.48
CA THR A 49 -32.94 5.46 25.57
C THR A 49 -32.45 6.67 26.34
N THR A 50 -31.13 6.93 26.37
CA THR A 50 -30.56 8.07 27.10
C THR A 50 -30.59 9.37 26.29
N CYS A 51 -30.01 9.38 25.09
CA CYS A 51 -29.89 10.60 24.28
C CYS A 51 -30.98 10.74 23.20
N GLY A 52 -31.89 9.77 23.08
CA GLY A 52 -33.01 9.79 22.13
C GLY A 52 -32.66 9.67 20.64
N LYS A 53 -31.38 9.74 20.27
CA LYS A 53 -30.93 9.69 18.87
C LYS A 53 -31.19 8.34 18.23
N LYS A 54 -31.56 8.37 16.94
CA LYS A 54 -31.88 7.20 16.11
C LYS A 54 -30.74 6.92 15.14
N PHE A 55 -30.33 5.66 14.99
CA PHE A 55 -29.28 5.23 14.06
C PHE A 55 -29.49 3.80 13.59
N ARG A 56 -28.91 3.42 12.46
CA ARG A 56 -28.78 2.00 12.08
C ARG A 56 -27.44 1.49 12.56
N ILE A 57 -27.43 0.30 13.18
CA ILE A 57 -26.20 -0.39 13.58
C ILE A 57 -25.36 -0.70 12.33
N HIS A 58 -26.04 -1.17 11.27
CA HIS A 58 -25.45 -1.32 9.94
C HIS A 58 -26.30 -0.54 8.94
N LYS A 59 -25.73 0.50 8.33
CA LYS A 59 -26.36 1.10 7.15
C LYS A 59 -26.24 0.09 5.99
N VAL A 60 -27.28 -0.08 5.17
CA VAL A 60 -27.23 -0.93 3.96
C VAL A 60 -26.03 -0.56 3.07
N THR A 61 -25.67 0.72 3.07
CA THR A 61 -24.47 1.22 2.41
C THR A 61 -23.16 0.65 2.96
N ALA A 62 -23.08 0.28 4.24
CA ALA A 62 -21.89 -0.35 4.82
C ALA A 62 -21.70 -1.78 4.31
N ILE A 63 -22.79 -2.56 4.21
CA ILE A 63 -22.73 -3.92 3.64
C ILE A 63 -22.25 -3.87 2.19
N ASN A 64 -22.83 -2.97 1.38
CA ASN A 64 -22.40 -2.80 -0.02
C ASN A 64 -20.93 -2.34 -0.11
N LYS A 65 -20.48 -1.47 0.80
CA LYS A 65 -19.07 -1.04 0.84
C LYS A 65 -18.13 -2.17 1.27
N LEU A 66 -18.56 -3.04 2.19
CA LEU A 66 -17.79 -4.22 2.57
C LEU A 66 -17.64 -5.19 1.39
N GLN A 67 -18.73 -5.41 0.65
CA GLN A 67 -18.72 -6.20 -0.58
C GLN A 67 -17.76 -5.60 -1.62
N GLN A 68 -17.85 -4.29 -1.87
CA GLN A 68 -16.92 -3.58 -2.75
C GLN A 68 -15.47 -3.75 -2.31
N CYS A 69 -15.18 -3.59 -1.02
CA CYS A 69 -13.84 -3.78 -0.48
C CYS A 69 -13.36 -5.22 -0.70
N ALA A 70 -14.19 -6.22 -0.41
CA ALA A 70 -13.88 -7.64 -0.57
C ALA A 70 -13.50 -7.97 -2.02
N GLU A 71 -14.32 -7.56 -2.99
CA GLU A 71 -14.08 -7.80 -4.42
C GLU A 71 -12.81 -7.10 -4.91
N ILE A 72 -12.63 -5.82 -4.54
CA ILE A 72 -11.45 -5.04 -4.93
C ILE A 72 -10.18 -5.63 -4.31
N LEU A 73 -10.23 -6.05 -3.05
CA LEU A 73 -9.11 -6.67 -2.34
C LEU A 73 -8.74 -8.03 -2.94
N LEU A 74 -9.72 -8.85 -3.29
CA LEU A 74 -9.45 -10.12 -3.95
C LEU A 74 -8.79 -9.90 -5.32
N CYS A 75 -9.28 -8.93 -6.11
CA CYS A 75 -8.63 -8.54 -7.36
C CYS A 75 -7.19 -8.04 -7.15
N PHE A 76 -6.95 -7.30 -6.07
CA PHE A 76 -5.61 -6.85 -5.70
C PHE A 76 -4.66 -8.03 -5.43
N CYS A 77 -5.13 -9.06 -4.73
CA CYS A 77 -4.36 -10.28 -4.45
C CYS A 77 -4.15 -11.14 -5.71
N LEU A 78 -5.05 -11.04 -6.70
CA LEU A 78 -4.95 -11.70 -8.02
C LEU A 78 -4.06 -10.97 -9.03
N ASP A 79 -3.31 -9.94 -8.61
CA ASP A 79 -2.44 -9.14 -9.49
C ASP A 79 -3.18 -8.44 -10.65
N PHE A 80 -4.47 -8.15 -10.50
CA PHE A 80 -5.20 -7.34 -11.48
C PHE A 80 -4.86 -5.85 -11.33
N SER A 81 -4.74 -5.15 -12.47
CA SER A 81 -4.60 -3.69 -12.46
C SER A 81 -5.88 -3.02 -12.01
N ALA A 82 -5.80 -1.81 -11.45
CA ALA A 82 -6.99 -1.05 -11.05
C ALA A 82 -7.98 -0.86 -12.20
N HIS A 83 -7.48 -0.74 -13.44
CA HIS A 83 -8.29 -0.69 -14.65
C HIS A 83 -9.02 -2.01 -14.89
N ARG A 84 -8.29 -3.14 -14.91
CA ARG A 84 -8.88 -4.47 -15.11
C ARG A 84 -9.90 -4.81 -14.02
N THR A 85 -9.58 -4.49 -12.76
CA THR A 85 -10.48 -4.65 -11.62
C THR A 85 -11.76 -3.84 -11.80
N SER A 86 -11.67 -2.57 -12.22
CA SER A 86 -12.84 -1.75 -12.53
C SER A 86 -13.72 -2.36 -13.61
N GLN A 87 -13.13 -3.00 -14.63
CA GLN A 87 -13.88 -3.69 -15.69
C GLN A 87 -14.57 -4.96 -15.20
N ILE A 88 -13.90 -5.77 -14.37
CA ILE A 88 -14.43 -7.07 -13.89
C ILE A 88 -15.49 -6.89 -12.81
N THR A 89 -15.28 -5.98 -11.86
CA THR A 89 -16.19 -5.76 -10.73
C THR A 89 -17.26 -4.71 -11.04
N HIS A 90 -17.14 -3.99 -12.16
CA HIS A 90 -17.97 -2.85 -12.53
C HIS A 90 -17.97 -1.69 -11.51
N HIS A 91 -16.97 -1.65 -10.61
CA HIS A 91 -16.78 -0.54 -9.68
C HIS A 91 -16.11 0.63 -10.38
N ARG A 92 -16.39 1.85 -9.92
CA ARG A 92 -15.77 3.06 -10.48
C ARG A 92 -14.25 3.01 -10.34
N TYR A 93 -13.50 3.22 -11.42
CA TYR A 93 -12.04 3.23 -11.41
C TYR A 93 -11.42 4.07 -10.29
N LYS A 94 -11.93 5.30 -10.06
CA LYS A 94 -11.45 6.18 -8.98
C LYS A 94 -11.56 5.52 -7.59
N LEU A 95 -12.61 4.75 -7.34
CA LEU A 95 -12.80 4.01 -6.09
C LEU A 95 -11.78 2.87 -5.98
N VAL A 96 -11.63 2.08 -7.05
CA VAL A 96 -10.69 0.96 -7.10
C VAL A 96 -9.26 1.44 -6.87
N ALA A 97 -8.85 2.50 -7.58
CA ALA A 97 -7.52 3.10 -7.43
C ALA A 97 -7.29 3.59 -5.99
N ALA A 98 -8.28 4.23 -5.36
CA ALA A 98 -8.17 4.68 -3.98
C ALA A 98 -7.98 3.51 -3.00
N TYR A 99 -8.74 2.43 -3.13
CA TYR A 99 -8.55 1.22 -2.31
C TYR A 99 -7.18 0.59 -2.50
N TYR A 100 -6.70 0.50 -3.74
CA TYR A 100 -5.35 -0.03 -4.02
C TYR A 100 -4.27 0.81 -3.34
N ASP A 101 -4.39 2.13 -3.40
CA ASP A 101 -3.44 3.02 -2.72
C ASP A 101 -3.49 2.85 -1.19
N HIS A 102 -4.68 2.67 -0.61
CA HIS A 102 -4.82 2.37 0.82
C HIS A 102 -4.20 1.02 1.19
N PHE A 103 -4.42 -0.03 0.40
CA PHE A 103 -3.77 -1.33 0.63
C PHE A 103 -2.25 -1.21 0.61
N ARG A 104 -1.69 -0.50 -0.38
CA ARG A 104 -0.24 -0.28 -0.46
C ARG A 104 0.30 0.49 0.74
N LYS A 105 -0.40 1.55 1.16
CA LYS A 105 -0.03 2.34 2.35
C LYS A 105 -0.02 1.47 3.61
N LEU A 106 -1.04 0.62 3.80
CA LEU A 106 -1.06 -0.33 4.90
C LEU A 106 0.16 -1.26 4.88
N LEU A 107 0.48 -1.83 3.72
CA LEU A 107 1.64 -2.72 3.59
C LEU A 107 2.95 -2.01 3.94
N VAL A 108 3.10 -0.76 3.48
CA VAL A 108 4.24 0.11 3.82
C VAL A 108 4.31 0.39 5.33
N GLU A 109 3.23 0.86 5.93
CA GLU A 109 3.15 1.23 7.35
C GLU A 109 3.45 0.07 8.30
N LYS A 110 3.20 -1.16 7.86
CA LYS A 110 3.46 -2.37 8.65
C LYS A 110 4.83 -2.99 8.40
N SER A 111 5.49 -2.65 7.31
CA SER A 111 6.79 -3.23 6.93
C SER A 111 7.96 -2.29 7.16
N LEU A 112 7.73 -0.98 7.27
CA LEU A 112 8.77 0.03 7.42
C LEU A 112 8.57 0.88 8.68
N PRO A 113 9.65 1.29 9.37
CA PRO A 113 9.58 2.31 10.40
C PRO A 113 9.24 3.67 9.79
N GLN A 114 8.64 4.56 10.59
CA GLN A 114 8.15 5.88 10.14
C GLN A 114 9.21 6.71 9.40
N GLU A 115 10.46 6.64 9.85
CA GLU A 115 11.59 7.32 9.22
C GLU A 115 11.79 6.87 7.76
N LYS A 116 11.73 5.55 7.50
CA LYS A 116 11.84 4.99 6.14
C LYS A 116 10.59 5.26 5.29
N ILE A 117 9.42 5.42 5.89
CA ILE A 117 8.20 5.80 5.14
C ILE A 117 8.32 7.21 4.57
N GLN A 118 8.91 8.14 5.33
CA GLN A 118 9.18 9.50 4.84
C GLN A 118 10.07 9.47 3.60
N LEU A 119 11.03 8.54 3.53
CA LEU A 119 11.89 8.34 2.38
C LEU A 119 11.11 7.95 1.10
N LEU A 120 9.97 7.25 1.23
CA LEU A 120 9.12 6.92 0.08
C LEU A 120 8.41 8.15 -0.52
N SER A 121 8.16 9.16 0.30
CA SER A 121 7.42 10.39 -0.08
C SER A 121 8.36 11.56 -0.37
N SER A 122 9.56 11.55 0.21
CA SER A 122 10.51 12.66 0.25
C SER A 122 11.79 12.43 -0.56
N HIS A 123 12.10 11.20 -1.00
CA HIS A 123 13.33 10.98 -1.75
C HIS A 123 13.19 11.28 -3.22
N GLY A 124 13.62 12.50 -3.49
CA GLY A 124 14.63 12.67 -4.49
C GLY A 124 15.99 11.99 -4.12
N GLY A 125 16.47 10.94 -4.83
CA GLY A 125 17.92 10.55 -4.84
C GLY A 125 18.87 11.23 -5.88
N ASP A 126 20.18 11.25 -5.68
CA ASP A 126 21.12 12.14 -6.40
C ASP A 126 21.25 12.05 -7.96
N VAL A 127 21.31 13.23 -8.60
CA VAL A 127 21.63 13.45 -10.03
C VAL A 127 23.03 14.05 -10.16
N GLN A 128 23.87 13.45 -10.99
CA GLN A 128 25.17 14.01 -11.38
C GLN A 128 25.11 14.52 -12.82
N VAL A 129 25.68 15.70 -13.07
CA VAL A 129 25.86 16.20 -14.43
C VAL A 129 27.24 15.77 -14.92
N VAL A 130 27.27 14.96 -15.99
CA VAL A 130 28.51 14.49 -16.61
C VAL A 130 28.47 14.84 -18.09
N HIS A 131 29.38 15.70 -18.55
CA HIS A 131 29.44 16.21 -19.93
C HIS A 131 28.12 16.82 -20.42
N GLY A 132 27.51 17.70 -19.62
CA GLY A 132 26.26 18.40 -19.98
C GLY A 132 25.01 17.52 -20.03
N LYS A 133 25.07 16.27 -19.52
CA LYS A 133 23.94 15.34 -19.46
C LYS A 133 23.68 14.93 -18.02
N SER A 134 22.43 15.08 -17.57
CA SER A 134 21.98 14.61 -16.25
C SER A 134 21.94 13.09 -16.21
N ARG A 135 22.64 12.51 -15.24
CA ARG A 135 22.74 11.07 -15.02
C ARG A 135 22.47 10.74 -13.56
N CYS A 136 21.93 9.55 -13.31
CA CYS A 136 21.78 9.05 -11.95
C CYS A 136 23.16 8.76 -11.35
N ARG A 137 23.45 9.29 -10.16
CA ARG A 137 24.71 9.05 -9.44
C ARG A 137 24.98 7.56 -9.20
N TRP A 138 23.93 6.79 -8.97
CA TRP A 138 24.00 5.39 -8.54
C TRP A 138 24.16 4.39 -9.69
N CYS A 139 23.45 4.60 -10.79
CA CYS A 139 23.43 3.65 -11.91
C CYS A 139 23.95 4.23 -13.24
N ASN A 140 24.38 5.50 -13.24
CA ASN A 140 24.87 6.23 -14.42
C ASN A 140 23.88 6.29 -15.60
N SER A 141 22.60 5.95 -15.38
CA SER A 141 21.55 5.99 -16.40
C SER A 141 21.22 7.44 -16.74
N LYS A 142 20.97 7.72 -18.03
CA LYS A 142 20.54 9.04 -18.50
C LYS A 142 19.19 9.41 -17.88
N ILE A 143 19.11 10.59 -17.30
CA ILE A 143 17.87 11.19 -16.80
C ILE A 143 17.39 12.19 -17.85
N ARG A 144 16.09 12.20 -18.16
CA ARG A 144 15.52 13.15 -19.13
C ARG A 144 15.48 14.55 -18.51
N SER A 145 15.91 15.56 -19.25
CA SER A 145 15.91 16.97 -18.82
C SER A 145 14.47 17.44 -18.54
N GLY A 146 14.25 18.13 -17.41
CA GLY A 146 12.93 18.56 -16.91
C GLY A 146 12.46 17.87 -15.62
N ASP A 147 13.16 16.84 -15.15
CA ASP A 147 12.92 16.12 -13.88
C ASP A 147 13.65 16.77 -12.66
N GLU A 148 13.82 18.10 -12.65
CA GLU A 148 14.63 18.82 -11.64
C GLU A 148 14.10 18.71 -10.20
N LYS A 149 12.84 18.27 -10.03
CA LYS A 149 12.22 18.03 -8.71
C LYS A 149 12.23 16.56 -8.26
N GLY A 150 12.80 15.64 -9.04
CA GLY A 150 12.57 14.20 -8.85
C GLY A 150 13.81 13.33 -9.09
N LYS A 151 14.92 13.74 -8.51
CA LYS A 151 16.04 12.91 -8.07
C LYS A 151 15.63 11.38 -7.85
N PRO A 152 16.24 10.35 -8.49
CA PRO A 152 15.70 8.98 -8.47
C PRO A 152 15.91 8.23 -7.14
N PRO A 153 14.86 7.69 -6.48
CA PRO A 153 15.00 6.94 -5.24
C PRO A 153 15.78 5.63 -5.45
N VAL A 154 16.51 5.21 -4.41
CA VAL A 154 17.25 3.95 -4.38
C VAL A 154 16.66 3.03 -3.33
N PHE A 155 16.47 1.77 -3.71
CA PHE A 155 15.96 0.74 -2.81
C PHE A 155 16.97 -0.40 -2.68
N GLY A 156 17.39 -0.72 -1.47
CA GLY A 156 18.22 -1.89 -1.20
C GLY A 156 17.38 -3.15 -1.23
N VAL A 157 17.93 -4.24 -1.77
CA VAL A 157 17.30 -5.57 -1.79
C VAL A 157 18.11 -6.54 -0.95
N GLN A 158 17.49 -7.09 0.08
CA GLN A 158 18.05 -8.13 0.95
C GLN A 158 17.35 -9.47 0.68
N LEU A 159 18.14 -10.54 0.65
CA LEU A 159 17.64 -11.90 0.61
C LEU A 159 17.99 -12.58 1.93
N HIS A 160 16.97 -13.06 2.64
CA HIS A 160 17.16 -13.81 3.87
C HIS A 160 17.32 -15.29 3.56
N GLU A 161 18.06 -16.03 4.39
CA GLU A 161 18.25 -17.48 4.24
C GLU A 161 16.92 -18.26 4.24
N SER A 162 15.89 -17.71 4.89
CA SER A 162 14.51 -18.23 4.87
C SER A 162 13.79 -18.13 3.51
N GLY A 163 14.40 -17.51 2.49
CA GLY A 163 13.77 -17.25 1.19
C GLY A 163 12.84 -16.03 1.18
N LYS A 164 12.78 -15.27 2.27
CA LYS A 164 12.12 -13.97 2.34
C LYS A 164 12.99 -12.87 1.75
N VAL A 165 12.32 -11.83 1.25
CA VAL A 165 12.95 -10.66 0.63
C VAL A 165 12.56 -9.41 1.39
N THR A 166 13.49 -8.48 1.50
CA THR A 166 13.23 -7.13 2.00
C THR A 166 13.73 -6.10 0.98
N ILE A 167 12.87 -5.15 0.64
CA ILE A 167 13.12 -4.02 -0.25
C ILE A 167 12.87 -2.75 0.56
N ASP A 168 13.95 -2.05 0.88
CA ASP A 168 13.90 -0.88 1.75
C ASP A 168 14.37 0.37 1.01
N PRO A 169 13.70 1.52 1.18
CA PRO A 169 14.26 2.78 0.71
C PRO A 169 15.55 3.06 1.49
N LEU A 170 16.56 3.53 0.77
CA LEU A 170 17.85 3.89 1.35
C LEU A 170 18.04 5.39 1.28
N LYS A 171 18.66 5.94 2.33
CA LYS A 171 19.12 7.32 2.34
C LYS A 171 20.33 7.47 1.45
N ASP A 172 20.61 8.70 0.99
CA ASP A 172 21.76 8.96 0.11
C ASP A 172 23.10 8.57 0.79
N ASP A 173 23.27 8.79 2.10
CA ASP A 173 24.45 8.39 2.86
C ASP A 173 24.58 6.86 2.99
N GLU A 174 23.50 6.16 3.35
CA GLU A 174 23.44 4.69 3.35
C GLU A 174 23.79 4.12 1.96
N ALA A 175 23.24 4.75 0.92
CA ALA A 175 23.51 4.39 -0.45
C ALA A 175 24.98 4.64 -0.83
N VAL A 176 25.62 5.72 -0.37
CA VAL A 176 27.05 5.99 -0.65
C VAL A 176 27.91 4.88 -0.05
N PHE A 177 27.67 4.52 1.22
CA PHE A 177 28.44 3.48 1.91
C PHE A 177 28.30 2.10 1.27
N HIS A 178 27.14 1.80 0.68
CA HIS A 178 26.89 0.49 0.07
C HIS A 178 27.23 0.42 -1.43
N PHE A 179 27.27 1.55 -2.17
CA PHE A 179 27.22 1.55 -3.65
C PHE A 179 28.43 2.18 -4.37
N HIS A 180 29.48 2.64 -3.68
CA HIS A 180 30.80 2.84 -4.32
C HIS A 180 31.33 1.47 -4.81
N MET A 181 31.61 1.16 -6.07
CA MET A 181 31.55 1.83 -7.38
C MET A 181 31.37 0.72 -8.44
N PHE A 182 30.36 0.80 -9.32
CA PHE A 182 30.48 0.15 -10.63
C PHE A 182 31.48 0.97 -11.46
N GLY A 183 32.78 0.68 -11.32
CA GLY A 183 33.83 1.19 -12.21
C GLY A 183 35.09 1.81 -11.58
N SER A 184 35.24 1.92 -10.26
CA SER A 184 36.56 2.22 -9.66
C SER A 184 37.25 0.91 -9.30
N LYS A 185 38.54 0.81 -9.62
CA LYS A 185 39.40 -0.34 -9.26
C LYS A 185 39.85 -0.31 -7.79
N GLU A 186 39.27 0.56 -6.97
CA GLU A 186 39.65 0.70 -5.57
C GLU A 186 38.74 -0.12 -4.67
N LYS A 187 39.31 -1.20 -4.12
CA LYS A 187 38.75 -2.01 -3.05
C LYS A 187 38.79 -1.20 -1.76
N THR A 188 37.74 -0.44 -1.47
CA THR A 188 37.53 0.05 -0.10
C THR A 188 36.64 -0.95 0.64
N ALA A 189 37.22 -1.54 1.69
CA ALA A 189 36.62 -2.53 2.55
C ALA A 189 35.47 -1.92 3.38
N GLY A 190 34.25 -2.00 2.85
CA GLY A 190 33.01 -1.86 3.61
C GLY A 190 32.14 -3.07 3.28
N ARG A 191 32.10 -4.05 4.18
CA ARG A 191 31.46 -5.34 3.96
C ARG A 191 29.97 -5.17 3.59
N HIS A 192 29.54 -5.95 2.60
CA HIS A 192 28.16 -6.19 2.17
C HIS A 192 27.31 -6.84 3.27
N GLU A 193 27.04 -6.18 4.39
CA GLU A 193 26.21 -6.82 5.42
C GLU A 193 24.73 -6.78 5.00
N GLY A 194 24.33 -7.80 4.24
CA GLY A 194 22.92 -8.21 4.04
C GLY A 194 22.27 -7.88 2.70
N TYR A 195 22.80 -6.96 1.89
CA TYR A 195 22.18 -6.57 0.61
C TYR A 195 22.75 -7.36 -0.58
N ALA A 196 21.85 -7.94 -1.38
CA ALA A 196 22.20 -8.66 -2.61
C ALA A 196 22.25 -7.73 -3.85
N GLY A 197 21.57 -6.58 -3.78
CA GLY A 197 21.53 -5.59 -4.85
C GLY A 197 20.71 -4.36 -4.48
N PHE A 198 20.44 -3.51 -5.47
CA PHE A 198 19.61 -2.33 -5.34
C PHE A 198 18.75 -2.08 -6.57
N ILE A 199 17.60 -1.45 -6.39
CA ILE A 199 16.71 -0.99 -7.46
C ILE A 199 16.85 0.52 -7.58
N CYS A 200 17.19 1.00 -8.77
CA CYS A 200 17.27 2.42 -9.10
C CYS A 200 16.86 2.65 -10.55
N CYS A 201 16.17 3.76 -10.83
CA CYS A 201 15.71 4.10 -12.19
C CYS A 201 14.94 2.98 -12.91
N GLY A 202 14.19 2.16 -12.17
CA GLY A 202 13.42 1.02 -12.72
C GLY A 202 14.28 -0.17 -13.15
N LYS A 203 15.55 -0.23 -12.73
CA LYS A 203 16.47 -1.34 -12.99
C LYS A 203 16.97 -1.91 -11.67
N PHE A 204 17.20 -3.21 -11.67
CA PHE A 204 17.89 -3.89 -10.58
C PHE A 204 19.37 -4.02 -10.90
N HIS A 205 20.20 -3.65 -9.94
CA HIS A 205 21.65 -3.63 -9.99
C HIS A 205 22.18 -4.54 -8.88
N ARG A 206 23.07 -5.48 -9.22
CA ARG A 206 23.58 -6.49 -8.27
C ARG A 206 24.91 -6.11 -7.65
N PHE A 207 25.14 -6.58 -6.41
CA PHE A 207 26.47 -6.53 -5.78
C PHE A 207 27.21 -7.86 -5.85
N THR A 208 26.48 -8.97 -5.67
CA THR A 208 27.09 -10.28 -5.46
C THR A 208 27.50 -10.95 -6.77
N LYS A 209 28.75 -11.43 -6.82
CA LYS A 209 29.25 -12.37 -7.84
C LYS A 209 28.93 -13.84 -7.52
N ASP A 210 28.36 -14.11 -6.35
CA ASP A 210 28.05 -15.46 -5.85
C ASP A 210 26.83 -16.07 -6.56
N GLU A 211 26.92 -17.34 -6.97
CA GLU A 211 25.93 -18.01 -7.83
C GLU A 211 24.58 -18.23 -7.15
N LYS A 212 24.58 -18.63 -5.87
CA LYS A 212 23.31 -18.84 -5.13
C LYS A 212 22.54 -17.53 -4.89
N GLY A 213 23.25 -16.43 -4.61
CA GLY A 213 22.65 -15.10 -4.48
C GLY A 213 22.18 -14.51 -5.80
N LYS A 214 22.84 -14.86 -6.92
CA LYS A 214 22.40 -14.49 -8.27
C LYS A 214 21.04 -15.09 -8.60
N ASP A 215 20.83 -16.38 -8.29
CA ASP A 215 19.58 -17.06 -8.62
C ASP A 215 18.38 -16.48 -7.87
N GLY A 216 18.50 -16.26 -6.56
CA GLY A 216 17.42 -15.68 -5.76
C GLY A 216 17.05 -14.26 -6.16
N THR A 217 18.05 -13.43 -6.51
CA THR A 217 17.79 -12.05 -6.94
C THR A 217 17.25 -11.95 -8.36
N GLU A 218 17.68 -12.83 -9.28
CA GLU A 218 17.11 -12.95 -10.62
C GLU A 218 15.65 -13.38 -10.58
N GLN A 219 15.34 -14.40 -9.77
CA GLN A 219 13.97 -14.88 -9.59
C GLN A 219 13.06 -13.77 -9.07
N LEU A 220 13.47 -13.04 -8.03
CA LEU A 220 12.74 -11.88 -7.52
C LEU A 220 12.53 -10.82 -8.61
N TRP A 221 13.60 -10.38 -9.26
CA TRP A 221 13.50 -9.27 -10.21
C TRP A 221 12.69 -9.64 -11.46
N THR A 222 12.78 -10.89 -11.90
CA THR A 222 11.96 -11.43 -13.01
C THR A 222 10.49 -11.44 -12.61
N TRP A 223 10.18 -11.95 -11.41
CA TRP A 223 8.83 -11.98 -10.84
C TRP A 223 8.21 -10.58 -10.71
N ILE A 224 9.00 -9.59 -10.28
CA ILE A 224 8.58 -8.17 -10.22
C ILE A 224 8.33 -7.63 -11.63
N ARG A 225 9.27 -7.84 -12.56
CA ARG A 225 9.21 -7.27 -13.91
C ARG A 225 7.97 -7.73 -14.68
N GLU A 226 7.61 -9.00 -14.58
CA GLU A 226 6.41 -9.56 -15.21
C GLU A 226 5.13 -8.84 -14.75
N ARG A 227 5.03 -8.54 -13.45
CA ARG A 227 3.88 -7.84 -12.86
C ARG A 227 3.90 -6.35 -13.14
N VAL A 228 5.06 -5.71 -13.16
CA VAL A 228 5.16 -4.28 -13.50
C VAL A 228 4.71 -4.00 -14.93
N ARG A 229 4.96 -4.93 -15.86
CA ARG A 229 4.53 -4.80 -17.27
C ARG A 229 3.01 -4.81 -17.42
N SER A 230 2.29 -5.57 -16.61
CA SER A 230 0.82 -5.63 -16.66
C SER A 230 0.15 -4.34 -16.15
N HIS A 231 0.89 -3.49 -15.43
CA HIS A 231 0.43 -2.19 -14.93
C HIS A 231 0.79 -1.00 -15.85
N HIS A 232 1.29 -1.24 -17.08
CA HIS A 232 1.82 -0.20 -17.98
C HIS A 232 2.98 0.62 -17.37
N GLY A 233 3.71 0.03 -16.42
CA GLY A 233 4.79 0.67 -15.68
C GLY A 233 4.35 1.28 -14.35
N ILE A 234 5.29 1.37 -13.41
CA ILE A 234 5.07 2.02 -12.12
C ILE A 234 5.31 3.53 -12.26
N TRP A 235 4.36 4.35 -11.82
CA TRP A 235 4.53 5.81 -11.75
C TRP A 235 5.68 6.17 -10.80
N LYS A 236 6.63 7.00 -11.26
CA LYS A 236 7.85 7.39 -10.52
C LYS A 236 7.58 7.80 -9.06
N ARG A 237 6.53 8.60 -8.84
CA ARG A 237 6.11 9.11 -7.51
C ARG A 237 5.60 8.04 -6.53
N ASN A 238 5.12 6.90 -7.03
CA ASN A 238 4.57 5.82 -6.20
C ASN A 238 5.47 4.58 -6.19
N THR A 239 6.69 4.68 -6.74
CA THR A 239 7.59 3.53 -6.91
C THR A 239 7.80 2.75 -5.62
N GLY A 240 8.01 3.47 -4.52
CA GLY A 240 8.16 2.87 -3.19
C GLY A 240 6.98 2.01 -2.75
N TYR A 241 5.76 2.54 -2.85
CA TYR A 241 4.54 1.83 -2.50
C TYR A 241 4.34 0.55 -3.33
N TYR A 242 4.64 0.61 -4.64
CA TYR A 242 4.55 -0.56 -5.52
C TYR A 242 5.63 -1.59 -5.21
N LEU A 243 6.87 -1.18 -4.93
CA LEU A 243 7.93 -2.12 -4.55
C LEU A 243 7.61 -2.85 -3.25
N LYS A 244 7.02 -2.16 -2.27
CA LYS A 244 6.57 -2.80 -1.03
C LYS A 244 5.36 -3.72 -1.23
N GLU A 245 4.45 -3.39 -2.14
CA GLU A 245 3.42 -4.35 -2.58
C GLU A 245 4.06 -5.61 -3.17
N MET A 246 5.01 -5.46 -4.08
CA MET A 246 5.69 -6.58 -4.73
C MET A 246 6.49 -7.43 -3.75
N GLU A 247 7.22 -6.82 -2.82
CA GLU A 247 7.91 -7.53 -1.74
C GLU A 247 6.92 -8.38 -0.93
N TRP A 248 5.83 -7.77 -0.47
CA TRP A 248 4.84 -8.46 0.36
C TRP A 248 4.22 -9.64 -0.40
N LYS A 249 3.84 -9.43 -1.67
CA LYS A 249 3.27 -10.48 -2.52
C LYS A 249 4.28 -11.58 -2.82
N TYR A 250 5.54 -11.25 -3.10
CA TYR A 250 6.60 -12.24 -3.28
C TYR A 250 6.76 -13.10 -2.02
N ASN A 251 6.78 -12.48 -0.84
CA ASN A 251 6.90 -13.19 0.44
C ASN A 251 5.66 -14.02 0.81
N ASN A 252 4.51 -13.78 0.16
CA ASN A 252 3.27 -14.52 0.37
C ASN A 252 2.83 -15.29 -0.89
N ARG A 253 3.72 -15.47 -1.87
CA ARG A 253 3.41 -16.05 -3.20
C ARG A 253 2.85 -17.47 -3.18
N PHE A 254 3.11 -18.22 -2.12
CA PHE A 254 2.62 -19.58 -1.92
C PHE A 254 1.26 -19.64 -1.21
N LEU A 255 0.70 -18.49 -0.83
CA LEU A 255 -0.62 -18.41 -0.24
C LEU A 255 -1.66 -18.16 -1.32
N GLU A 256 -2.79 -18.84 -1.18
CA GLU A 256 -3.98 -18.57 -1.99
C GLU A 256 -4.42 -17.11 -1.85
N PRO A 257 -4.95 -16.49 -2.93
CA PRO A 257 -5.37 -15.09 -2.92
C PRO A 257 -6.33 -14.71 -1.79
N GLU A 258 -7.22 -15.63 -1.39
CA GLU A 258 -8.12 -15.40 -0.24
C GLU A 258 -7.37 -15.31 1.09
N LEU A 259 -6.35 -16.14 1.30
CA LEU A 259 -5.53 -16.09 2.51
C LEU A 259 -4.65 -14.84 2.52
N GLN A 260 -4.15 -14.41 1.36
CA GLN A 260 -3.49 -13.11 1.20
C GLN A 260 -4.43 -11.97 1.61
N ALA A 261 -5.67 -11.98 1.10
CA ALA A 261 -6.67 -10.97 1.42
C ALA A 261 -6.97 -10.92 2.93
N ARG A 262 -7.14 -12.08 3.59
CA ARG A 262 -7.33 -12.16 5.05
C ARG A 262 -6.17 -11.53 5.81
N LYS A 263 -4.93 -11.83 5.43
CA LYS A 263 -3.75 -11.18 6.05
C LYS A 263 -3.77 -9.66 5.89
N ILE A 264 -4.21 -9.14 4.74
CA ILE A 264 -4.34 -7.69 4.55
C ILE A 264 -5.48 -7.13 5.42
N ILE A 265 -6.61 -7.83 5.53
CA ILE A 265 -7.74 -7.46 6.41
C ILE A 265 -7.26 -7.32 7.84
N ASP A 266 -6.41 -8.22 8.32
CA ASP A 266 -5.87 -8.16 9.68
C ASP A 266 -5.08 -6.88 9.97
N LEU A 267 -4.46 -6.29 8.94
CA LEU A 267 -3.73 -5.02 9.02
C LEU A 267 -4.66 -3.79 8.96
N MET A 268 -5.91 -3.94 8.51
CA MET A 268 -6.84 -2.81 8.36
C MET A 268 -7.25 -2.22 9.71
N PRO A 269 -7.41 -0.89 9.80
CA PRO A 269 -7.95 -0.24 10.98
C PRO A 269 -9.43 -0.56 11.17
N MET A 270 -9.90 -0.49 12.42
CA MET A 270 -11.28 -0.84 12.81
C MET A 270 -12.34 0.14 12.24
N ASP A 271 -11.92 1.24 11.66
CA ASP A 271 -12.77 2.29 11.11
C ASP A 271 -12.46 2.55 9.62
N PHE A 272 -11.84 1.58 8.91
CA PHE A 272 -11.37 1.78 7.53
C PHE A 272 -12.47 2.28 6.58
N LEU A 273 -13.71 1.84 6.74
CA LEU A 273 -14.85 2.32 5.93
C LEU A 273 -15.13 3.82 6.05
N THR A 274 -14.75 4.43 7.17
CA THR A 274 -14.87 5.88 7.40
C THR A 274 -13.57 6.61 7.14
N SER A 275 -12.41 6.03 7.45
CA SER A 275 -11.12 6.69 7.29
C SER A 275 -10.62 6.71 5.85
N TRP A 276 -10.97 5.73 5.02
CA TRP A 276 -10.49 5.63 3.64
C TRP A 276 -11.35 6.36 2.62
N MET A 277 -12.59 6.70 2.98
CA MET A 277 -13.50 7.38 2.09
C MET A 277 -13.31 8.90 2.20
N PRO A 278 -13.19 9.61 1.06
CA PRO A 278 -13.14 11.07 1.10
C PRO A 278 -14.39 11.60 1.81
N LYS A 279 -14.19 12.49 2.77
CA LYS A 279 -15.28 13.25 3.37
C LYS A 279 -15.94 14.02 2.23
N VAL A 280 -17.23 13.79 2.00
CA VAL A 280 -18.01 14.69 1.16
C VAL A 280 -18.07 15.99 1.93
N GLU A 281 -17.21 16.95 1.58
CA GLU A 281 -17.40 18.32 2.02
C GLU A 281 -18.76 18.75 1.48
N LYS A 282 -19.72 18.93 2.39
CA LYS A 282 -20.97 19.60 2.04
C LYS A 282 -20.57 20.99 1.56
N PRO A 283 -20.99 21.44 0.36
CA PRO A 283 -20.82 22.83 0.00
C PRO A 283 -21.48 23.66 1.10
N ALA A 284 -20.73 24.62 1.64
CA ALA A 284 -21.27 25.58 2.59
C ALA A 284 -22.51 26.20 1.93
N SER A 285 -23.66 26.08 2.58
CA SER A 285 -24.88 26.74 2.15
C SER A 285 -24.56 28.22 1.96
N ALA A 286 -24.70 28.71 0.74
CA ALA A 286 -24.63 30.13 0.44
C ALA A 286 -25.56 30.86 1.41
N ALA A 287 -24.97 31.69 2.26
CA ALA A 287 -25.72 32.58 3.13
C ALA A 287 -26.55 33.50 2.22
N ALA A 288 -27.87 33.46 2.41
CA ALA A 288 -28.78 34.40 1.80
C ALA A 288 -28.36 35.82 2.25
N LEU A 289 -28.02 36.68 1.29
CA LEU A 289 -27.91 38.11 1.52
C LEU A 289 -29.32 38.66 1.84
N PRO A 290 -29.51 39.44 2.91
CA PRO A 290 -30.74 40.16 3.12
C PRO A 290 -30.90 41.27 2.06
N ALA A 291 -32.15 41.45 1.63
CA ALA A 291 -32.59 42.46 0.66
C ALA A 291 -32.52 43.89 1.24
#